data_AF-A0A438JVN5-F1
#
_entry.id   AF-A0A438JVN5-F1
#
_cell.length_a   1.000
_cell.length_b   1.000
_cell.length_c   1.000
_cell.angle_alpha   90.00
_cell.angle_beta   90.00
_cell.angle_gamma   90.00
#
_symmetry.space_group_name_H-M   'P 1'
#
loop_
_entity.id
_entity.type
_entity.pdbx_description
1 polymer ?
#
loop_
_entity_poly.entity_id
_entity_poly.type
_entity_poly.pdbx_seq_one_letter_code
_entity_poly.pdbx_strand_id
1 'polypeptide(L)'
;MAKMFFPPASSTTSPESNGEEGNIVMFPYMAQGHIIPFLALALEIEKKRGCTITFVTTPLNLKKLQSSIPSNSSIVLLEIPFCSSDHGLPPNTDNTDVLPQSLMSCLDEASLSLKSPFRNLISNLVQHGPPTTLHHCRHFLRVDC
;
A
#
# COMPACT_ATOMS: atom_id res chain seq x y z
N MET A 1 44.93 -43.08 -33.38
CA MET A 1 45.03 -42.21 -32.20
C MET A 1 43.96 -41.12 -32.30
N ALA A 2 43.09 -41.10 -31.29
CA ALA A 2 41.95 -40.23 -30.94
C ALA A 2 41.28 -39.31 -32.00
N LYS A 3 40.02 -39.62 -32.36
CA LYS A 3 39.02 -38.63 -32.76
C LYS A 3 38.45 -37.99 -31.49
N MET A 4 38.65 -36.69 -31.31
CA MET A 4 38.00 -35.93 -30.24
C MET A 4 36.50 -35.79 -30.57
N PHE A 5 35.65 -36.36 -29.73
CA PHE A 5 34.21 -36.17 -29.74
C PHE A 5 33.90 -34.96 -28.84
N PHE A 6 33.43 -33.86 -29.42
CA PHE A 6 32.91 -32.73 -28.65
C PHE A 6 31.42 -32.98 -28.38
N PRO A 7 30.97 -32.98 -27.11
CA PRO A 7 29.54 -33.00 -26.80
C PRO A 7 28.89 -31.67 -27.22
N PRO A 8 27.63 -31.68 -27.70
CA PRO A 8 26.90 -30.44 -27.96
C PRO A 8 26.73 -29.67 -26.65
N ALA A 9 26.84 -28.34 -26.74
CA ALA A 9 26.65 -27.44 -25.61
C ALA A 9 25.30 -27.73 -24.94
N SER A 10 25.36 -28.10 -23.67
CA SER A 10 24.20 -28.17 -22.80
C SER A 10 23.54 -26.80 -22.83
N SER A 11 22.36 -26.70 -23.44
CA SER A 11 21.46 -25.58 -23.25
C SER A 11 21.08 -25.58 -21.78
N THR A 12 21.84 -24.86 -20.96
CA THR A 12 21.38 -24.42 -19.64
C THR A 12 20.19 -23.52 -19.90
N THR A 13 19.02 -24.15 -19.91
CA THR A 13 17.76 -23.50 -19.56
C THR A 13 17.97 -22.91 -18.18
N SER A 14 18.33 -21.63 -18.14
CA SER A 14 18.13 -20.80 -16.96
C SER A 14 16.70 -21.05 -16.48
N PRO A 15 16.48 -21.27 -15.17
CA PRO A 15 15.12 -21.39 -14.68
C PRO A 15 14.39 -20.13 -15.12
N GLU A 16 13.29 -20.30 -15.84
CA GLU A 16 12.32 -19.25 -16.07
C GLU A 16 12.07 -18.62 -14.70
N SER A 17 12.46 -17.35 -14.54
CA SER A 17 12.10 -16.61 -13.35
C SER A 17 10.57 -16.61 -13.33
N ASN A 18 9.96 -17.44 -12.49
CA ASN A 18 8.59 -17.26 -12.06
C ASN A 18 8.48 -15.77 -11.74
N GLY A 19 7.76 -15.01 -12.58
CA GLY A 19 7.65 -13.57 -12.42
C GLY A 19 7.08 -13.35 -11.04
N GLU A 20 7.92 -12.90 -10.11
CA GLU A 20 7.48 -12.58 -8.77
C GLU A 20 6.46 -11.45 -8.94
N GLU A 21 5.17 -11.78 -8.78
CA GLU A 21 4.10 -10.78 -8.76
C GLU A 21 4.41 -9.86 -7.58
N GLY A 22 5.02 -8.71 -7.88
CA GLY A 22 5.41 -7.76 -6.86
C GLY A 22 4.17 -7.19 -6.17
N ASN A 23 4.25 -6.97 -4.85
CA ASN A 23 3.20 -6.24 -4.13
C ASN A 23 3.58 -4.78 -3.97
N ILE A 24 2.64 -3.86 -4.20
CA ILE A 24 2.81 -2.44 -3.92
C ILE A 24 1.86 -2.05 -2.78
N VAL A 25 2.42 -1.56 -1.68
CA VAL A 25 1.61 -1.00 -0.58
C VAL A 25 1.52 0.51 -0.75
N MET A 26 0.30 1.03 -0.85
CA MET A 26 -0.02 2.45 -0.90
C MET A 26 -0.72 2.87 0.39
N PHE A 27 -0.21 3.91 1.04
CA PHE A 27 -0.81 4.47 2.24
C PHE A 27 -0.87 6.00 2.09
N PRO A 28 -1.94 6.55 1.48
CA PRO A 28 -2.09 7.98 1.34
C PRO A 28 -2.44 8.65 2.68
N TYR A 29 -2.10 9.92 2.80
CA TYR A 29 -2.58 10.76 3.90
C TYR A 29 -4.11 10.86 3.87
N MET A 30 -4.72 10.96 5.05
CA MET A 30 -6.17 10.92 5.27
C MET A 30 -6.89 12.23 4.89
N ALA A 31 -6.73 12.64 3.64
CA ALA A 31 -7.40 13.78 3.03
C ALA A 31 -7.89 13.39 1.63
N GLN A 32 -9.08 13.85 1.23
CA GLN A 32 -9.65 13.51 -0.09
C GLN A 32 -8.73 13.91 -1.25
N GLY A 33 -8.03 15.04 -1.13
CA GLY A 33 -7.02 15.49 -2.11
C GLY A 33 -5.81 14.56 -2.27
N HIS A 34 -5.58 13.64 -1.32
CA HIS A 34 -4.54 12.61 -1.39
C HIS A 34 -5.13 11.22 -1.73
N ILE A 35 -6.26 10.85 -1.13
CA ILE A 35 -6.89 9.54 -1.31
C ILE A 35 -7.32 9.34 -2.77
N ILE A 36 -8.03 10.31 -3.36
CA ILE A 36 -8.60 10.17 -4.71
C ILE A 36 -7.49 10.00 -5.77
N PRO A 37 -6.44 10.85 -5.81
CA PRO A 37 -5.37 10.66 -6.78
C PRO A 37 -4.59 9.35 -6.58
N PHE A 38 -4.37 8.92 -5.33
CA PHE A 38 -3.71 7.65 -5.06
C PHE A 38 -4.54 6.46 -5.51
N LEU A 39 -5.87 6.50 -5.36
CA LEU A 39 -6.73 5.43 -5.85
C LEU A 39 -6.70 5.38 -7.39
N ALA A 40 -6.78 6.53 -8.06
CA ALA A 40 -6.66 6.58 -9.52
C ALA A 40 -5.30 6.03 -10.00
N LEU A 41 -4.23 6.38 -9.29
CA LEU A 41 -2.89 5.86 -9.55
C LEU A 41 -2.80 4.35 -9.34
N ALA A 42 -3.40 3.83 -8.26
CA ALA A 42 -3.46 2.40 -7.99
C ALA A 42 -4.12 1.64 -9.14
N LEU A 43 -5.31 2.07 -9.55
CA LEU A 43 -6.06 1.47 -10.66
C LEU A 43 -5.26 1.50 -11.98
N GLU A 44 -4.50 2.56 -12.23
CA GLU A 44 -3.68 2.64 -13.45
C GLU A 44 -2.42 1.76 -13.39
N ILE A 45 -1.82 1.58 -12.22
CA ILE A 45 -0.66 0.69 -12.04
C ILE A 45 -1.10 -0.76 -12.18
N GLU A 46 -2.21 -1.14 -11.55
CA GLU A 46 -2.81 -2.48 -11.62
C GLU A 46 -3.06 -2.93 -13.06
N LYS A 47 -3.62 -2.05 -13.91
CA LYS A 47 -3.88 -2.38 -15.32
C LYS A 47 -2.60 -2.64 -16.12
N LYS A 48 -1.51 -1.97 -15.75
CA LYS A 48 -0.26 -1.93 -16.55
C LYS A 48 0.78 -2.93 -16.05
N ARG A 49 0.65 -3.40 -14.82
CA ARG A 49 1.62 -4.28 -14.18
C ARG A 49 0.87 -5.47 -13.59
N GLY A 50 1.39 -6.68 -13.80
CA GLY A 50 0.92 -7.88 -13.09
C GLY A 50 1.37 -7.85 -11.63
N CYS A 51 0.97 -6.82 -10.88
CA CYS A 51 1.31 -6.61 -9.48
C CYS A 51 0.03 -6.44 -8.66
N THR A 52 0.01 -6.96 -7.44
CA THR A 52 -1.06 -6.71 -6.49
C THR A 52 -0.83 -5.38 -5.79
N ILE A 53 -1.88 -4.58 -5.65
CA ILE A 53 -1.80 -3.31 -4.92
C ILE A 53 -2.58 -3.44 -3.61
N THR A 54 -1.92 -3.18 -2.50
CA THR A 54 -2.54 -3.06 -1.19
C THR A 54 -2.74 -1.59 -0.86
N PHE A 55 -3.99 -1.15 -0.76
CA PHE A 55 -4.34 0.22 -0.42
C PHE A 55 -4.76 0.29 1.05
N VAL A 56 -3.91 0.89 1.87
CA VAL A 56 -4.09 1.00 3.32
C VAL A 56 -4.81 2.31 3.65
N THR A 57 -5.84 2.26 4.49
CA THR A 57 -6.54 3.46 4.95
C THR A 57 -7.29 3.22 6.27
N THR A 58 -7.79 4.27 6.91
CA THR A 58 -8.50 4.20 8.19
C THR A 58 -9.91 3.58 8.04
N PRO A 59 -10.55 3.10 9.11
CA PRO A 59 -11.82 2.37 9.01
C PRO A 59 -12.94 3.16 8.32
N LEU A 60 -13.02 4.47 8.60
CA LEU A 60 -14.03 5.34 7.98
C LEU A 60 -13.76 5.63 6.50
N ASN A 61 -12.50 5.83 6.13
CA ASN A 61 -12.13 6.03 4.74
C ASN A 61 -12.31 4.74 3.94
N LEU A 62 -12.02 3.58 4.53
CA LEU A 62 -12.19 2.27 3.88
C LEU A 62 -13.66 2.05 3.49
N LYS A 63 -14.60 2.30 4.42
CA LYS A 63 -16.04 2.20 4.14
C LYS A 63 -16.49 3.09 2.98
N LYS A 64 -15.97 4.33 2.90
CA LYS A 64 -16.25 5.25 1.78
C LYS A 64 -15.64 4.75 0.46
N LEU A 65 -14.45 4.16 0.52
CA LEU A 65 -13.67 3.77 -0.65
C LEU A 65 -14.13 2.47 -1.30
N GLN A 66 -14.73 1.55 -0.53
CA GLN A 66 -15.22 0.26 -1.01
C GLN A 66 -16.12 0.37 -2.25
N SER A 67 -17.01 1.38 -2.30
CA SER A 67 -17.90 1.59 -3.45
C SER A 67 -17.19 2.18 -4.68
N SER A 68 -15.98 2.71 -4.54
CA SER A 68 -15.21 3.32 -5.62
C SER A 68 -14.27 2.35 -6.31
N ILE A 69 -14.11 1.12 -5.79
CA ILE A 69 -13.27 0.10 -6.40
C ILE A 69 -14.09 -0.73 -7.39
N PRO A 70 -13.65 -0.85 -8.66
CA PRO A 70 -14.29 -1.74 -9.62
C PRO A 70 -14.27 -3.19 -9.16
N SER A 71 -15.36 -3.93 -9.38
CA SER A 71 -15.49 -5.33 -8.95
C SER A 71 -14.44 -6.27 -9.56
N ASN A 72 -13.82 -5.88 -10.67
CA ASN A 72 -12.77 -6.63 -11.36
C ASN A 72 -11.34 -6.18 -11.00
N SER A 73 -11.20 -5.28 -10.02
CA SER A 73 -9.90 -4.85 -9.50
C SER A 73 -9.33 -5.92 -8.56
N SER A 74 -8.02 -6.14 -8.66
CA SER A 74 -7.18 -6.87 -7.71
C SER A 74 -6.62 -5.99 -6.58
N ILE A 75 -7.02 -4.71 -6.48
CA ILE A 75 -6.68 -3.85 -5.34
C ILE A 75 -7.26 -4.44 -4.06
N VAL A 76 -6.38 -4.71 -3.10
CA VAL A 76 -6.73 -5.15 -1.74
C VAL A 76 -6.82 -3.94 -0.84
N LEU A 77 -8.00 -3.68 -0.27
CA LEU A 77 -8.16 -2.68 0.80
C LEU A 77 -7.76 -3.28 2.14
N LEU A 78 -6.86 -2.60 2.86
CA LEU A 78 -6.55 -2.93 4.23
C LEU A 78 -6.86 -1.78 5.17
N GLU A 79 -7.46 -2.14 6.30
CA GLU A 79 -7.72 -1.22 7.40
C GLU A 79 -6.47 -1.04 8.26
N ILE A 80 -6.16 0.21 8.60
CA ILE A 80 -5.24 0.53 9.68
C ILE A 80 -6.02 1.13 10.86
N PRO A 81 -5.87 0.60 12.10
CA PRO A 81 -6.61 1.09 13.25
C PRO A 81 -6.36 2.58 13.49
N PHE A 82 -7.45 3.34 13.58
CA PHE A 82 -7.45 4.76 13.92
C PHE A 82 -8.79 5.12 14.56
N CYS A 83 -8.74 5.93 15.61
CA CYS A 83 -9.93 6.44 16.28
C CYS A 83 -9.68 7.92 16.62
N SER A 84 -10.40 8.83 15.97
CA SER A 84 -10.22 10.27 16.18
C SER A 84 -10.43 10.67 17.65
N SER A 85 -11.37 10.02 18.35
CA SER A 85 -11.70 10.32 19.75
C SER A 85 -10.59 10.00 20.74
N ASP A 86 -9.69 9.05 20.43
CA ASP A 86 -8.53 8.73 21.27
C ASP A 86 -7.50 9.88 21.28
N HIS A 87 -7.65 10.83 20.36
CA HIS A 87 -6.77 11.98 20.16
C HIS A 87 -7.45 13.33 20.47
N GLY A 88 -8.62 13.31 21.14
CA GLY A 88 -9.35 14.53 21.48
C GLY A 88 -10.04 15.22 20.29
N LEU A 89 -10.11 14.54 19.14
CA LEU A 89 -10.87 15.01 17.98
C LEU A 89 -12.34 14.59 18.09
N PRO A 90 -13.26 15.30 17.43
CA PRO A 90 -14.66 14.89 17.35
C PRO A 90 -14.78 13.46 16.79
N PRO A 91 -15.81 12.69 17.21
CA PRO A 91 -15.99 11.33 16.71
C PRO A 91 -16.20 11.33 15.19
N ASN A 92 -15.66 10.31 14.54
CA ASN A 92 -15.75 10.08 13.11
C ASN A 92 -15.10 11.16 12.22
N THR A 93 -13.94 11.69 12.64
CA THR A 93 -13.21 12.74 11.91
C THR A 93 -11.84 12.31 11.39
N ASP A 94 -11.76 11.08 10.90
CA ASP A 94 -10.55 10.46 10.34
C ASP A 94 -10.17 10.99 8.95
N ASN A 95 -10.73 12.14 8.55
CA ASN A 95 -10.47 12.77 7.26
C ASN A 95 -10.65 14.28 7.37
N THR A 96 -9.82 15.02 6.64
CA THR A 96 -9.86 16.48 6.60
C THR A 96 -11.17 17.05 6.02
N ASP A 97 -11.94 16.27 5.25
CA ASP A 97 -13.21 16.71 4.62
C ASP A 97 -14.32 17.04 5.63
N VAL A 98 -14.29 16.39 6.80
CA VAL A 98 -15.29 16.55 7.87
C VAL A 98 -14.75 17.29 9.08
N LEU A 99 -13.48 17.73 9.04
CA LEU A 99 -12.81 18.36 10.15
C LEU A 99 -12.69 19.89 9.94
N PRO A 100 -13.04 20.72 10.95
CA PRO A 100 -12.76 22.16 10.89
C PRO A 100 -11.27 22.44 10.67
N GLN A 101 -10.97 23.48 9.88
CA GLN A 101 -9.59 23.91 9.60
C GLN A 101 -8.73 24.10 10.86
N SER A 102 -9.35 24.58 11.95
CA SER A 102 -8.69 24.81 13.24
C SER A 102 -8.21 23.53 13.94
N LEU A 103 -8.70 22.35 13.53
CA LEU A 103 -8.34 21.06 14.10
C LEU A 103 -7.41 20.24 13.19
N MET A 104 -7.04 20.74 12.01
CA MET A 104 -6.16 20.01 11.08
C MET A 104 -4.81 19.68 11.72
N SER A 105 -4.22 20.60 12.50
CA SER A 105 -2.96 20.33 13.22
C SER A 105 -3.11 19.21 14.26
N CYS A 106 -4.28 19.09 14.89
CA CYS A 106 -4.57 17.99 15.80
C CYS A 106 -4.71 16.67 15.05
N LEU A 107 -5.26 16.67 13.83
CA LEU A 107 -5.30 15.48 12.96
C LEU A 107 -3.90 15.08 12.48
N ASP A 108 -3.05 16.05 12.14
CA ASP A 108 -1.65 15.80 11.78
C ASP A 108 -0.90 15.15 12.95
N GLU A 109 -1.08 15.65 14.16
CA GLU A 109 -0.48 15.06 15.37
C GLU A 109 -1.04 13.67 15.66
N ALA A 110 -2.37 13.49 15.56
CA ALA A 110 -3.03 12.20 15.70
C ALA A 110 -2.52 11.18 14.67
N SER A 111 -2.22 11.61 13.43
CA SER A 111 -1.73 10.74 12.36
C SER A 111 -0.41 10.04 12.71
N LEU A 112 0.37 10.60 13.64
CA LEU A 112 1.62 9.99 14.09
C LEU A 112 1.37 8.66 14.84
N SER A 113 0.18 8.46 15.41
CA SER A 113 -0.19 7.19 16.07
C SER A 113 -0.24 6.01 15.08
N LEU A 114 -0.45 6.28 13.79
CA LEU A 114 -0.49 5.29 12.72
C LEU A 114 0.88 4.66 12.43
N LYS A 115 1.98 5.25 12.91
CA LYS A 115 3.34 4.75 12.69
C LYS A 115 3.53 3.31 13.17
N SER A 116 3.07 3.01 14.39
CA SER A 116 3.23 1.66 14.97
C SER A 116 2.35 0.61 14.28
N PRO A 117 1.02 0.84 14.13
CA PRO A 117 0.17 -0.07 13.38
C PRO A 117 0.64 -0.29 11.93
N PHE A 118 1.13 0.75 11.25
CA PHE A 118 1.63 0.63 9.88
C PHE A 118 2.88 -0.25 9.81
N ARG A 119 3.84 -0.07 10.72
CA ARG A 119 5.04 -0.93 10.79
C ARG A 119 4.67 -2.39 11.02
N ASN A 120 3.71 -2.65 11.90
CA ASN A 120 3.21 -4.00 12.14
C ASN A 120 2.54 -4.57 10.89
N LEU A 121 1.70 -3.79 10.21
CA LEU A 121 1.05 -4.18 8.96
C LEU A 121 2.08 -4.56 7.90
N ILE A 122 3.10 -3.72 7.66
CA ILE A 122 4.17 -4.01 6.69
C ILE A 122 4.94 -5.28 7.10
N SER A 123 5.28 -5.43 8.37
CA SER A 123 6.00 -6.62 8.86
C SER A 123 5.20 -7.89 8.60
N ASN A 124 3.88 -7.87 8.84
CA ASN A 124 3.00 -9.00 8.55
C ASN A 124 2.92 -9.29 7.04
N LEU A 125 2.79 -8.26 6.20
CA LEU A 125 2.74 -8.44 4.74
C LEU A 125 4.04 -9.03 4.19
N VAL A 126 5.20 -8.64 4.73
CA VAL A 126 6.50 -9.18 4.31
C VAL A 126 6.70 -10.61 4.80
N GLN A 127 6.22 -10.96 5.99
CA GLN A 127 6.37 -12.31 6.56
C GLN A 127 5.43 -13.34 5.92
N HIS A 128 4.24 -12.92 5.49
CA HIS A 128 3.18 -13.82 5.02
C HIS A 128 2.77 -13.62 3.56
N GLY A 129 3.27 -12.59 2.88
CA GLY A 129 2.91 -12.23 1.51
C GLY A 129 4.02 -12.47 0.48
N PRO A 130 3.72 -12.29 -0.82
CA PRO A 130 4.72 -12.30 -1.89
C PRO A 130 5.74 -11.15 -1.76
N PRO A 131 6.87 -11.17 -2.48
CA PRO A 131 7.89 -10.11 -2.46
C PRO A 131 7.27 -8.71 -2.63
N THR A 132 7.45 -7.83 -1.63
CA THR A 132 6.75 -6.54 -1.53
C THR A 132 7.69 -5.37 -1.77
N THR A 133 7.36 -4.49 -2.72
CA THR A 133 8.05 -3.20 -2.94
C THR A 133 7.24 -2.06 -2.32
N LEU A 134 7.81 -1.38 -1.33
CA LEU A 134 7.15 -0.27 -0.64
C LEU A 134 7.35 1.05 -1.40
N HIS A 135 6.27 1.63 -1.90
CA HIS A 135 6.27 2.99 -2.47
C HIS A 135 5.60 3.95 -1.48
N HIS A 136 6.41 4.55 -0.60
CA HIS A 136 5.94 5.52 0.40
C HIS A 136 6.11 6.96 -0.12
N CYS A 137 5.03 7.75 -0.07
CA CYS A 137 5.08 9.18 -0.38
C CYS A 137 5.58 9.93 0.86
N ARG A 138 6.86 10.32 0.85
CA ARG A 138 7.64 10.85 1.99
C ARG A 138 7.14 12.19 2.58
N HIS A 139 5.99 12.71 2.19
CA HIS A 139 5.64 14.11 2.48
C HIS A 139 4.83 14.35 3.76
N PHE A 140 4.25 13.34 4.43
CA PHE A 140 3.37 13.63 5.59
C PHE A 140 3.48 12.73 6.82
N LEU A 141 4.10 11.55 6.74
CA LEU A 141 4.35 10.74 7.94
C LEU A 141 5.86 10.64 8.21
N ARG A 142 6.33 11.24 9.30
CA ARG A 142 7.68 11.03 9.88
C ARG A 142 7.78 9.60 10.45
N VAL A 143 7.69 8.62 9.57
CA VAL A 143 8.12 7.25 9.84
C VAL A 143 9.52 7.12 9.25
N ASP A 144 10.52 7.54 10.01
CA ASP A 144 11.87 7.03 9.80
C ASP A 144 11.80 5.52 10.02
N CYS A 145 11.93 4.75 8.94
CA CYS A 145 12.34 3.36 9.01
C CYS A 145 13.85 3.32 9.29
#